data_AF-A0A955SB55-F1
#
_entry.id   AF-A0A955SB55-F1
#
_cell.length_a   1.000
_cell.length_b   1.000
_cell.length_c   1.000
_cell.angle_alpha   90.00
_cell.angle_beta   90.00
_cell.angle_gamma   90.00
#
_symmetry.space_group_name_H-M   'P 1'
#
loop_
_entity.id
_entity.type
_entity.pdbx_description
1 polymer ?
#
loop_
_entity_poly.entity_id
_entity_poly.type
_entity_poly.pdbx_seq_one_letter_code
_entity_poly.pdbx_strand_id
1 'polypeptide(L)'
;MITRNFTFSGILKLVVLACIAGSANCADIRYMGSGSWTTASNWVGGVLPSSGDTAILNWAGNTVTLGSTAPDVLNVRIGQDEDSNL
;
A
#
# COMPACT_ATOMS: atom_id res chain seq x y z
N MET A 1 39.40 12.21 -38.13
CA MET A 1 38.74 12.61 -36.86
C MET A 1 37.54 11.70 -36.70
N ILE A 2 37.60 10.77 -35.75
CA ILE A 2 36.68 9.64 -35.61
C ILE A 2 35.43 10.06 -34.84
N THR A 3 34.25 9.96 -35.47
CA THR A 3 32.96 10.09 -34.79
C THR A 3 32.66 8.78 -34.07
N ARG A 4 32.63 8.78 -32.74
CA ARG A 4 32.30 7.60 -31.94
C ARG A 4 30.78 7.52 -31.75
N ASN A 5 30.17 6.52 -32.39
CA ASN A 5 28.79 6.12 -32.16
C ASN A 5 28.69 5.44 -30.78
N PHE A 6 27.90 5.99 -29.86
CA PHE A 6 27.54 5.31 -28.61
C PHE A 6 26.15 4.69 -28.76
N THR A 7 26.10 3.42 -29.17
CA THR A 7 24.89 2.59 -29.04
C THR A 7 24.76 2.10 -27.60
N PHE A 8 23.84 2.67 -26.82
CA PHE A 8 23.40 2.10 -25.54
C PHE A 8 22.31 1.05 -25.79
N SER A 9 22.74 -0.14 -26.23
CA SER A 9 21.93 -1.36 -26.16
C SER A 9 22.18 -1.99 -24.78
N GLY A 10 21.19 -1.90 -23.89
CA GLY A 10 21.33 -2.45 -22.54
C GLY A 10 20.18 -2.05 -21.64
N ILE A 11 19.10 -2.83 -21.68
CA ILE A 11 18.16 -3.12 -20.59
C ILE A 11 18.15 -2.06 -19.48
N LEU A 12 17.29 -1.05 -19.60
CA LEU A 12 16.90 -0.22 -18.46
C LEU A 12 16.06 -1.09 -17.52
N LYS A 13 16.74 -1.87 -16.66
CA LYS A 13 16.13 -2.51 -15.51
C LYS A 13 15.67 -1.38 -14.60
N LEU A 14 14.37 -1.09 -14.64
CA LEU A 14 13.72 -0.20 -13.69
C LEU A 14 14.13 -0.65 -12.29
N VAL A 15 14.95 0.17 -11.64
CA VAL A 15 15.40 -0.03 -10.27
C VAL A 15 14.15 -0.06 -9.41
N VAL A 16 13.80 -1.24 -8.89
CA VAL A 16 12.84 -1.37 -7.80
C VAL A 16 13.48 -0.68 -6.61
N LEU A 17 13.06 0.58 -6.38
CA LEU A 17 13.46 1.34 -5.21
C LEU A 17 12.75 0.74 -3.99
N ALA A 18 13.39 -0.26 -3.38
CA ALA A 18 12.98 -0.81 -2.09
C ALA A 18 13.42 0.15 -0.97
N CYS A 19 12.69 1.25 -0.79
CA CYS A 19 12.63 1.97 0.48
C CYS A 19 11.38 2.85 0.55
N ILE A 20 10.26 2.25 0.95
CA ILE A 20 9.17 3.02 1.55
C ILE A 20 8.67 2.31 2.81
N ALA A 21 9.59 1.75 3.60
CA ALA A 21 9.34 1.58 5.04
C ALA A 21 9.51 2.95 5.72
N GLY A 22 8.79 3.96 5.23
CA GLY A 22 8.52 5.15 5.99
C GLY A 22 7.36 4.80 6.90
N SER A 23 7.64 4.24 8.06
CA SER A 23 6.65 4.22 9.14
C SER A 23 6.47 5.67 9.61
N ALA A 24 5.68 6.42 8.86
CA ALA A 24 5.09 7.66 9.34
C ALA A 24 3.99 7.23 10.31
N ASN A 25 4.30 7.28 11.59
CA ASN A 25 3.35 7.26 12.69
C ASN A 25 2.16 8.20 12.35
N CYS A 26 0.96 7.61 12.19
CA CYS A 26 -0.30 8.22 11.75
C CYS A 26 -0.49 8.32 10.22
N ALA A 27 -0.60 7.17 9.55
CA ALA A 27 -1.04 7.08 8.16
C ALA A 27 -2.51 6.65 8.04
N ASP A 28 -3.18 7.09 6.98
CA ASP A 28 -4.43 6.47 6.53
C ASP A 28 -4.08 5.35 5.55
N ILE A 29 -4.32 4.09 5.93
CA ILE A 29 -3.90 2.92 5.16
C ILE A 29 -5.15 2.23 4.62
N ARG A 30 -5.18 2.08 3.29
CA ARG A 30 -6.31 1.52 2.57
C ARG A 30 -6.17 0.02 2.35
N TYR A 31 -7.26 -0.72 2.58
CA TYR A 31 -7.40 -2.11 2.22
C TYR A 31 -7.81 -2.24 0.74
N MET A 32 -6.98 -2.89 -0.09
CA MET A 32 -7.20 -3.06 -1.53
C MET A 32 -7.37 -4.52 -1.96
N GLY A 33 -7.07 -5.47 -1.07
CA GLY A 33 -7.26 -6.90 -1.30
C GLY A 33 -8.65 -7.39 -0.90
N SER A 34 -8.85 -8.70 -0.99
CA SER A 34 -9.99 -9.41 -0.40
C SER A 34 -9.46 -10.57 0.43
N GLY A 35 -10.03 -10.78 1.63
CA GLY A 35 -9.62 -11.85 2.53
C GLY A 35 -9.18 -11.35 3.90
N SER A 36 -8.12 -11.93 4.47
CA SER A 36 -7.75 -11.66 5.87
C SER A 36 -7.24 -10.23 6.09
N TRP A 37 -7.65 -9.61 7.20
CA TRP A 37 -7.09 -8.35 7.71
C TRP A 37 -5.59 -8.44 7.99
N THR A 38 -5.13 -9.60 8.47
CA THR A 38 -3.74 -9.81 8.90
C THR A 38 -2.77 -10.11 7.76
N THR A 39 -3.25 -10.15 6.52
CA THR A 39 -2.40 -10.37 5.34
C THR A 39 -1.93 -9.03 4.79
N ALA A 40 -0.64 -8.74 4.95
CA ALA A 40 -0.07 -7.45 4.59
C ALA A 40 -0.24 -7.07 3.11
N SER A 41 -0.22 -8.04 2.19
CA SER A 41 -0.44 -7.79 0.75
C SER A 41 -1.84 -7.31 0.40
N ASN A 42 -2.81 -7.42 1.33
CA ASN A 42 -4.16 -6.88 1.13
C ASN A 42 -4.25 -5.38 1.43
N TRP A 43 -3.21 -4.79 2.02
CA TRP A 43 -3.10 -3.37 2.29
C TRP A 43 -2.23 -2.66 1.26
N VAL A 44 -2.53 -1.39 1.01
CA VAL A 44 -1.71 -0.55 0.15
C VAL A 44 -0.27 -0.51 0.69
N GLY A 45 0.70 -0.65 -0.21
CA GLY A 45 2.11 -0.69 0.17
C GLY A 45 2.58 -2.00 0.84
N GLY A 46 1.70 -2.98 1.04
CA GLY A 46 2.08 -4.28 1.61
C GLY A 46 2.41 -4.22 3.10
N VAL A 47 1.84 -3.26 3.84
CA VAL A 47 2.11 -3.02 5.27
C VAL A 47 0.81 -3.09 6.06
N LEU A 48 0.84 -3.75 7.21
CA LEU A 48 -0.29 -3.80 8.13
C LEU A 48 -0.45 -2.47 8.87
N PRO A 49 -1.69 -1.98 9.08
CA PRO A 49 -1.92 -0.83 9.93
C PRO A 49 -1.57 -1.13 11.39
N SER A 50 -1.21 -0.07 12.10
CA SER A 50 -0.78 -0.08 13.49
C SER A 50 -1.59 0.91 14.33
N SER A 51 -1.32 0.98 15.64
CA SER A 51 -2.13 1.71 16.61
C SER A 51 -2.25 3.22 16.38
N GLY A 52 -1.39 3.82 15.55
CA GLY A 52 -1.49 5.22 15.15
C GLY A 52 -2.31 5.45 13.88
N ASP A 53 -2.65 4.40 13.15
CA ASP A 53 -3.15 4.50 11.78
C ASP A 53 -4.67 4.48 11.71
N THR A 54 -5.21 5.06 10.65
CA THR A 54 -6.61 4.86 10.26
C THR A 54 -6.66 3.76 9.20
N ALA A 55 -7.49 2.75 9.42
CA ALA A 55 -7.75 1.71 8.44
C ALA A 55 -8.97 2.10 7.56
N ILE A 56 -8.78 2.22 6.25
CA ILE A 56 -9.88 2.47 5.30
C ILE A 56 -10.29 1.17 4.62
N LEU A 57 -11.56 0.82 4.78
CA LEU A 57 -12.16 -0.39 4.22
C LEU A 57 -13.28 0.03 3.26
N ASN A 58 -12.97 0.22 1.98
CA ASN A 58 -14.01 0.50 0.97
C ASN A 58 -13.49 0.36 -0.48
N TRP A 59 -12.68 -0.65 -0.78
CA TRP A 59 -12.17 -0.80 -2.13
C TRP A 59 -13.03 -1.77 -2.95
N ALA A 60 -13.64 -1.29 -4.03
CA ALA A 60 -14.20 -2.10 -5.13
C ALA A 60 -15.05 -3.33 -4.73
N GLY A 61 -15.85 -3.26 -3.67
CA GLY A 61 -16.69 -4.39 -3.22
C GLY A 61 -15.91 -5.53 -2.55
N ASN A 62 -14.68 -5.28 -2.12
CA ASN A 62 -13.83 -6.25 -1.44
C ASN A 62 -14.41 -6.69 -0.09
N THR A 63 -14.05 -7.92 0.30
CA THR A 63 -14.41 -8.47 1.62
C THR A 63 -13.22 -8.43 2.57
N VAL A 64 -13.44 -7.88 3.76
CA VAL A 64 -12.49 -7.91 4.87
C VAL A 64 -12.89 -9.02 5.84
N THR A 65 -11.97 -9.97 6.08
CA THR A 65 -12.18 -11.14 6.95
C THR A 65 -11.36 -11.01 8.22
N LEU A 66 -12.02 -11.17 9.37
CA LEU A 66 -11.40 -11.22 10.69
C LEU A 66 -11.32 -12.68 11.17
N GLY A 67 -10.34 -13.42 10.66
CA GLY A 67 -10.08 -14.82 11.06
C GLY A 67 -9.23 -14.98 12.32
N SER A 68 -8.63 -13.88 12.79
CA SER A 68 -7.79 -13.78 13.98
C SER A 68 -7.92 -12.37 14.57
N THR A 69 -7.29 -12.11 15.71
CA THR A 69 -7.19 -10.75 16.27
C THR A 69 -6.56 -9.81 15.24
N ALA A 70 -7.28 -8.75 14.88
CA ALA A 70 -6.75 -7.69 14.03
C ALA A 70 -5.70 -6.88 14.81
N PRO A 71 -4.62 -6.38 14.17
CA PRO A 71 -3.76 -5.37 14.75
C PRO A 71 -4.57 -4.15 15.20
N ASP A 72 -4.16 -3.57 16.32
CA ASP A 72 -4.75 -2.36 16.85
C ASP A 72 -4.59 -1.21 15.84
N VAL A 73 -5.63 -0.41 15.69
CA VAL A 73 -5.66 0.79 14.84
C VAL A 73 -6.32 1.93 15.60
N LEU A 74 -5.98 3.17 15.25
CA LEU A 74 -6.57 4.35 15.87
C LEU A 74 -8.03 4.50 15.48
N ASN A 75 -8.34 4.34 14.19
CA ASN A 75 -9.69 4.46 13.64
C ASN A 75 -9.92 3.42 12.54
N VAL A 76 -11.20 3.09 12.32
CA VAL A 76 -11.66 2.33 11.15
C VAL A 76 -12.67 3.18 10.39
N ARG A 77 -12.50 3.32 9.08
CA ARG A 77 -13.38 4.07 8.20
C ARG A 77 -13.91 3.20 7.06
N ILE A 78 -15.19 3.35 6.77
CA ILE A 78 -15.91 2.63 5.73
C ILE A 78 -16.70 3.67 4.94
N GLY A 79 -16.78 3.52 3.61
CA GLY A 79 -17.48 4.47 2.76
C GLY A 79 -16.68 5.73 2.40
N GLN A 80 -15.38 5.80 2.73
CA GLN A 80 -14.53 6.92 2.33
C GLN A 80 -14.09 6.76 0.86
N ASP A 81 -14.48 7.72 0.03
CA ASP A 81 -13.99 7.93 -1.35
C ASP A 81 -12.45 8.04 -1.38
N GLU A 82 -11.87 7.61 -2.49
CA GLU A 82 -10.48 7.80 -2.88
C GLU A 82 -10.00 9.24 -2.81
N ASP A 83 -10.88 10.21 -3.03
CA ASP A 83 -10.59 11.64 -3.05
C ASP A 83 -10.79 12.33 -1.68
N SER A 84 -11.10 11.56 -0.63
CA SER A 84 -11.36 12.05 0.74
C SER A 84 -12.49 13.08 0.84
N ASN A 85 -13.32 13.21 -0.20
CA ASN A 85 -14.54 14.00 -0.14
C ASN A 85 -15.69 13.11 0.36
N LEU A 86 -16.44 13.61 1.33
CA LEU A 86 -17.59 12.91 1.91
C LEU A 86 -18.73 12.77 0.91
#